data_AF-A0AAW9BAM4-F1
#
_entry.id   AF-A0AAW9BAM4-F1
#
_cell.length_a   1.000
_cell.length_b   1.000
_cell.length_c   1.000
_cell.angle_alpha   90.00
_cell.angle_beta   90.00
_cell.angle_gamma   90.00
#
_symmetry.space_group_name_H-M   'P 1'
#
loop_
_entity.id
_entity.type
_entity.pdbx_description
1 polymer ?
#
loop_
_entity_poly.entity_id
_entity_poly.type
_entity_poly.pdbx_seq_one_letter_code
_entity_poly.pdbx_strand_id
1 'polypeptide(L)'
;FQQHLFKGGWVVRWRNIESIGICSYQQDGWHQPLPWIGIRLKHYSPYLDAICPRIATEILLSQRALLYLGARQNHCEEKFEDMVLDPQPYTSKAGKQYDGLQAMLANRMKYQRKFYGYDVFISASDLDREADEFVGLTRRYLAAAEPE
;
A
#
# COMPACT_ATOMS: atom_id res chain seq x y z
N PHE A 1 6.07 -12.28 4.20
CA PHE A 1 6.58 -10.93 4.46
C PHE A 1 5.61 -10.22 5.41
N GLN A 2 6.08 -9.55 6.45
CA GLN A 2 5.21 -8.94 7.47
C GLN A 2 5.87 -7.69 8.08
N GLN A 3 5.06 -6.77 8.59
CA GLN A 3 5.48 -5.64 9.41
C GLN A 3 4.78 -5.72 10.77
N HIS A 4 5.54 -5.49 11.84
CA HIS A 4 5.02 -5.37 13.21
C HIS A 4 5.08 -3.90 13.64
N LEU A 5 3.97 -3.39 14.13
CA LEU A 5 3.79 -2.05 14.71
C LEU A 5 3.41 -2.20 16.19
N PHE A 6 3.50 -1.11 16.95
CA PHE A 6 3.15 -1.13 18.38
C PHE A 6 1.73 -1.66 18.65
N LYS A 7 0.78 -1.38 17.74
CA LYS A 7 -0.64 -1.73 17.90
C LYS A 7 -1.05 -3.05 17.24
N GLY A 8 -0.11 -3.80 16.67
CA GLY A 8 -0.34 -5.02 15.91
C GLY A 8 0.49 -5.06 14.62
N GLY A 9 0.16 -5.93 13.68
CA GLY A 9 0.90 -6.02 12.42
C GLY A 9 0.04 -6.49 11.28
N TRP A 10 0.65 -6.58 10.11
CA TRP A 10 0.04 -7.13 8.91
C TRP A 10 1.01 -8.07 8.21
N VAL A 11 0.47 -9.01 7.45
CA VAL A 11 1.22 -10.05 6.76
C VAL A 11 0.74 -10.19 5.33
N VAL A 12 1.69 -10.41 4.42
CA VAL A 12 1.43 -10.79 3.03
C VAL A 12 2.28 -12.01 2.68
N ARG A 13 1.67 -12.95 1.97
CA ARG A 13 2.39 -14.12 1.42
C ARG A 13 3.28 -13.65 0.28
N TRP A 14 4.53 -14.11 0.24
CA TRP A 14 5.49 -13.74 -0.81
C TRP A 14 4.93 -13.97 -2.22
N ARG A 15 4.28 -15.10 -2.46
CA ARG A 15 3.62 -15.41 -3.74
C ARG A 15 2.56 -14.41 -4.18
N ASN A 16 1.94 -13.67 -3.25
CA ASN A 16 0.92 -12.68 -3.53
C ASN A 16 1.50 -11.28 -3.82
N ILE A 17 2.82 -11.11 -3.65
CA ILE A 17 3.53 -9.89 -4.00
C ILE A 17 3.85 -9.94 -5.50
N GLU A 18 3.52 -8.89 -6.22
CA GLU A 18 3.85 -8.74 -7.63
C GLU A 18 5.16 -7.97 -7.82
N SER A 19 5.35 -6.87 -7.08
CA SER A 19 6.56 -6.06 -7.12
C SER A 19 6.73 -5.24 -5.85
N ILE A 20 7.97 -4.82 -5.58
CA ILE A 20 8.33 -3.96 -4.46
C ILE A 20 9.31 -2.89 -4.97
N GLY A 21 9.15 -1.66 -4.51
CA GLY A 21 10.05 -0.56 -4.86
C GLY A 21 9.87 0.68 -4.00
N ILE A 22 10.75 1.65 -4.21
CA ILE A 22 10.66 2.97 -3.58
C ILE A 22 9.61 3.79 -4.34
N CYS A 23 8.71 4.44 -3.62
CA CYS A 23 7.73 5.34 -4.21
C CYS A 23 8.44 6.59 -4.74
N SER A 24 7.93 7.17 -5.82
CA SER A 24 8.44 8.45 -6.32
C SER A 24 7.32 9.43 -6.56
N TYR A 25 7.66 10.71 -6.53
CA TYR A 25 6.81 11.83 -6.85
C TYR A 25 7.42 12.58 -8.03
N GLN A 26 6.60 12.91 -9.02
CA GLN A 26 7.07 13.66 -10.19
C GLN A 26 6.95 15.15 -9.91
N GLN A 27 8.07 15.87 -10.02
CA GLN A 27 8.14 17.31 -9.89
C GLN A 27 9.01 17.88 -11.02
N ASP A 28 8.44 18.79 -11.81
CA ASP A 28 9.14 19.49 -12.91
C ASP A 28 9.83 18.55 -13.92
N GLY A 29 9.20 17.40 -14.20
CA GLY A 29 9.75 16.38 -15.12
C GLY A 29 10.74 15.40 -14.48
N TRP A 30 11.11 15.59 -13.21
CA TRP A 30 12.01 14.72 -12.47
C TRP A 30 11.25 13.84 -11.47
N HIS A 31 11.71 12.61 -11.26
CA HIS A 31 11.21 11.73 -10.21
C HIS A 31 12.04 11.88 -8.94
N GLN A 32 11.43 12.39 -7.89
CA GLN A 32 12.01 12.48 -6.55
C GLN A 32 11.57 11.27 -5.72
N PRO A 33 12.48 10.56 -5.03
CA PRO A 33 12.10 9.45 -4.17
C PRO A 33 11.30 9.96 -2.96
N LEU A 34 10.25 9.22 -2.60
CA LEU A 34 9.50 9.41 -1.37
C LEU A 34 10.01 8.42 -0.31
N PRO A 35 9.94 8.75 0.99
CA PRO A 35 10.38 7.87 2.09
C PRO A 35 9.35 6.74 2.35
N TRP A 36 8.93 6.06 1.29
CA TRP A 36 7.91 5.01 1.32
C TRP A 36 8.30 3.85 0.42
N ILE A 37 8.32 2.65 0.98
CA ILE A 37 8.43 1.41 0.22
C ILE A 37 7.03 0.98 -0.16
N GLY A 38 6.77 0.90 -1.46
CA GLY A 38 5.53 0.42 -2.02
C GLY A 38 5.59 -1.07 -2.33
N ILE A 39 4.51 -1.78 -1.99
CA ILE A 39 4.31 -3.21 -2.25
C ILE A 39 3.07 -3.36 -3.11
N ARG A 40 3.28 -3.99 -4.26
CA ARG A 40 2.25 -4.29 -5.24
C ARG A 40 1.70 -5.70 -4.98
N LEU A 41 0.39 -5.84 -4.78
CA LEU A 41 -0.26 -7.12 -4.54
C LEU A 41 -0.99 -7.64 -5.79
N LYS A 42 -0.95 -8.96 -5.99
CA LYS A 42 -1.72 -9.64 -7.06
C LYS A 42 -3.21 -9.71 -6.71
N HIS A 43 -3.51 -10.08 -5.46
CA HIS A 43 -4.87 -10.19 -4.92
C HIS A 43 -4.99 -9.49 -3.56
N TYR A 44 -6.02 -8.68 -3.38
CA TYR A 44 -6.25 -7.98 -2.12
C TYR A 44 -6.82 -8.90 -1.04
N SER A 45 -7.63 -9.89 -1.43
CA SER A 45 -8.42 -10.69 -0.47
C SER A 45 -7.62 -11.32 0.67
N PRO A 46 -6.48 -12.01 0.42
CA PRO A 46 -5.70 -12.59 1.52
C PRO A 46 -5.17 -11.55 2.52
N TYR A 47 -4.89 -10.33 2.06
CA TYR A 47 -4.42 -9.24 2.92
C TYR A 47 -5.59 -8.62 3.71
N LEU A 48 -6.69 -8.31 3.03
CA LEU A 48 -7.90 -7.76 3.64
C LEU A 48 -8.50 -8.71 4.68
N ASP A 49 -8.48 -10.01 4.42
CA ASP A 49 -9.03 -11.04 5.31
C ASP A 49 -8.18 -11.24 6.57
N ALA A 50 -6.87 -10.98 6.49
CA ALA A 50 -5.94 -11.21 7.58
C ALA A 50 -5.70 -9.96 8.45
N ILE A 51 -5.95 -8.76 7.92
CA ILE A 51 -5.67 -7.52 8.62
C ILE A 51 -6.68 -7.28 9.74
N CYS A 52 -6.20 -6.91 10.93
CA CYS A 52 -7.09 -6.58 12.03
C CYS A 52 -7.61 -5.13 11.89
N PRO A 53 -8.83 -4.84 12.38
CA PRO A 53 -9.44 -3.50 12.24
C PRO A 53 -8.55 -2.37 12.76
N ARG A 54 -7.85 -2.56 13.87
CA ARG A 54 -6.98 -1.53 14.46
C ARG A 54 -5.86 -1.09 13.52
N ILE A 55 -5.24 -2.05 12.82
CA ILE A 55 -4.15 -1.77 11.88
C ILE A 55 -4.71 -1.16 10.58
N ALA A 56 -5.87 -1.61 10.11
CA ALA A 56 -6.54 -0.99 8.97
C ALA A 56 -6.83 0.50 9.22
N THR A 57 -7.35 0.86 10.40
CA THR A 57 -7.58 2.26 10.79
C THR A 57 -6.26 3.04 10.87
N GLU A 58 -5.22 2.48 11.48
CA GLU A 58 -3.92 3.12 11.59
C GLU A 58 -3.30 3.41 10.21
N ILE A 59 -3.40 2.48 9.25
CA ILE A 59 -2.94 2.68 7.87
C ILE A 59 -3.73 3.82 7.19
N LEU A 60 -5.06 3.82 7.30
CA LEU A 60 -5.90 4.84 6.70
C LEU A 60 -5.56 6.25 7.19
N LEU A 61 -5.23 6.39 8.48
CA LEU A 61 -4.93 7.68 9.11
C LEU A 61 -3.47 8.11 8.92
N SER A 62 -2.51 7.22 9.15
CA SER A 62 -1.07 7.53 9.09
C SER A 62 -0.59 7.88 7.67
N GLN A 63 -1.22 7.30 6.64
CA GLN A 63 -0.82 7.49 5.24
C GLN A 63 -1.64 8.57 4.53
N ARG A 64 -2.35 9.45 5.26
CA ARG A 64 -3.17 10.52 4.66
C ARG A 64 -2.33 11.54 3.89
N ALA A 65 -1.15 11.88 4.38
CA ALA A 65 -0.22 12.79 3.67
C ALA A 65 0.28 12.17 2.35
N LEU A 66 0.58 10.88 2.35
CA LEU A 66 0.95 10.15 1.14
C LEU A 66 -0.20 10.16 0.13
N LEU A 67 -1.44 9.87 0.56
CA LEU A 67 -2.61 9.96 -0.32
C LEU A 67 -2.76 11.38 -0.92
N TYR A 68 -2.58 12.43 -0.12
CA TYR A 68 -2.71 13.81 -0.58
C TYR A 68 -1.69 14.16 -1.67
N LEU A 69 -0.42 13.80 -1.46
CA LEU A 69 0.62 14.02 -2.47
C LEU A 69 0.26 13.33 -3.79
N GLY A 70 -0.24 12.11 -3.72
CA GLY A 70 -0.68 11.36 -4.90
C GLY A 70 -1.86 12.03 -5.61
N ALA A 71 -2.84 12.50 -4.84
CA ALA A 71 -4.01 13.21 -5.38
C ALA A 71 -3.60 14.53 -6.07
N ARG A 72 -2.71 15.30 -5.45
CA ARG A 72 -2.21 16.56 -6.02
C ARG A 72 -1.44 16.33 -7.33
N GLN A 73 -0.57 15.33 -7.38
CA GLN A 73 0.17 15.01 -8.60
C GLN A 73 -0.76 14.55 -9.74
N ASN A 74 -1.92 13.98 -9.40
CA ASN A 74 -2.91 13.50 -10.36
C ASN A 74 -4.04 14.52 -10.61
N HIS A 75 -3.91 15.76 -10.15
CA HIS A 75 -4.90 16.83 -10.28
C HIS A 75 -6.31 16.41 -9.81
N CYS A 76 -6.38 15.73 -8.66
CA CYS A 76 -7.65 15.31 -8.05
C CYS A 76 -7.72 15.67 -6.56
N GLU A 77 -7.03 16.75 -6.17
CA GLU A 77 -7.06 17.30 -4.81
C GLU A 77 -8.45 17.73 -4.35
N GLU A 78 -9.33 18.10 -5.28
CA GLU A 78 -10.72 18.47 -4.98
C GLU A 78 -11.55 17.29 -4.44
N LYS A 79 -11.13 16.05 -4.71
CA LYS A 79 -11.78 14.81 -4.24
C LYS A 79 -11.07 14.20 -3.03
N PHE A 80 -10.06 14.88 -2.49
CA PHE A 80 -9.19 14.31 -1.48
C PHE A 80 -9.96 13.85 -0.25
N GLU A 81 -10.88 14.67 0.28
CA GLU A 81 -11.66 14.33 1.47
C GLU A 81 -12.51 13.07 1.27
N ASP A 82 -13.13 12.91 0.08
CA ASP A 82 -13.87 11.70 -0.28
C ASP A 82 -12.97 10.45 -0.36
N MET A 83 -11.71 10.62 -0.77
CA MET A 83 -10.73 9.54 -0.86
C MET A 83 -10.15 9.10 0.50
N VAL A 84 -10.17 9.97 1.52
CA VAL A 84 -9.59 9.63 2.83
C VAL A 84 -10.32 8.42 3.43
N LEU A 85 -11.65 8.41 3.38
CA LEU A 85 -12.48 7.39 4.01
C LEU A 85 -13.62 6.98 3.08
N ASP A 86 -13.29 6.52 1.87
CA ASP A 86 -14.24 6.07 0.86
C ASP A 86 -15.06 4.86 1.36
N PRO A 87 -16.35 5.01 1.68
CA PRO A 87 -17.17 3.98 2.30
C PRO A 87 -17.80 3.02 1.29
N GLN A 88 -17.54 3.18 -0.01
CA GLN A 88 -18.16 2.36 -1.04
C GLN A 88 -17.79 0.88 -0.86
N PRO A 89 -18.73 -0.06 -1.05
CA PRO A 89 -18.42 -1.49 -1.05
C PRO A 89 -17.33 -1.83 -2.06
N TYR A 90 -16.47 -2.80 -1.72
CA TYR A 90 -15.42 -3.27 -2.62
C TYR A 90 -15.68 -4.73 -3.01
N THR A 91 -15.66 -5.02 -4.32
CA THR A 91 -15.68 -6.39 -4.82
C THR A 91 -14.32 -6.76 -5.38
N SER A 92 -13.71 -7.82 -4.82
CA SER A 92 -12.42 -8.33 -5.28
C SER A 92 -12.52 -8.98 -6.67
N LYS A 93 -11.37 -9.19 -7.32
CA LYS A 93 -11.29 -9.92 -8.61
C LYS A 93 -11.89 -11.33 -8.56
N ALA A 94 -11.95 -11.95 -7.37
CA ALA A 94 -12.53 -13.27 -7.15
C ALA A 94 -14.03 -13.22 -6.81
N GLY A 95 -14.68 -12.05 -6.89
CA GLY A 95 -16.10 -11.87 -6.61
C GLY A 95 -16.46 -11.72 -5.13
N LYS A 96 -15.48 -11.84 -4.21
CA LYS A 96 -15.73 -11.61 -2.77
C LYS A 96 -16.01 -10.14 -2.51
N GLN A 97 -17.12 -9.87 -1.82
CA GLN A 97 -17.54 -8.54 -1.37
C GLN A 97 -16.94 -8.20 0.00
N TYR A 98 -16.62 -6.92 0.17
CA TYR A 98 -16.11 -6.31 1.38
C TYR A 98 -16.91 -5.06 1.65
N ASP A 99 -17.21 -4.85 2.93
CA ASP A 99 -17.95 -3.70 3.43
C ASP A 99 -17.20 -3.04 4.60
N GLY A 100 -17.67 -1.86 5.02
CA GLY A 100 -17.13 -1.13 6.16
C GLY A 100 -15.62 -0.88 6.03
N LEU A 101 -14.89 -1.09 7.13
CA LEU A 101 -13.47 -0.74 7.21
C LEU A 101 -12.59 -1.50 6.20
N GLN A 102 -12.91 -2.76 5.89
CA GLN A 102 -12.15 -3.53 4.89
C GLN A 102 -12.38 -2.98 3.49
N ALA A 103 -13.61 -2.56 3.17
CA ALA A 103 -13.91 -1.90 1.90
C ALA A 103 -13.17 -0.57 1.78
N MET A 104 -13.19 0.24 2.84
CA MET A 104 -12.46 1.52 2.89
C MET A 104 -10.97 1.32 2.68
N LEU A 105 -10.37 0.32 3.31
CA LEU A 105 -8.97 -0.02 3.10
C LEU A 105 -8.71 -0.46 1.66
N ALA A 106 -9.57 -1.30 1.08
CA ALA A 106 -9.44 -1.73 -0.30
C ALA A 106 -9.55 -0.57 -1.30
N ASN A 107 -10.49 0.36 -1.09
CA ASN A 107 -10.63 1.56 -1.90
C ASN A 107 -9.41 2.47 -1.76
N ARG A 108 -8.90 2.65 -0.53
CA ARG A 108 -7.63 3.36 -0.30
C ARG A 108 -6.49 2.73 -1.09
N MET A 109 -6.36 1.40 -1.06
CA MET A 109 -5.36 0.68 -1.83
C MET A 109 -5.52 0.96 -3.34
N LYS A 110 -6.73 1.00 -3.89
CA LYS A 110 -6.98 1.35 -5.31
C LYS A 110 -6.54 2.77 -5.66
N TYR A 111 -6.73 3.74 -4.78
CA TYR A 111 -6.25 5.10 -5.03
C TYR A 111 -4.72 5.15 -5.02
N GLN A 112 -4.09 4.55 -4.01
CA GLN A 112 -2.63 4.50 -3.94
C GLN A 112 -2.01 3.70 -5.10
N ARG A 113 -2.69 2.65 -5.54
CA ARG A 113 -2.37 1.85 -6.73
C ARG A 113 -2.30 2.72 -7.98
N LYS A 114 -3.28 3.61 -8.14
CA LYS A 114 -3.36 4.54 -9.27
C LYS A 114 -2.25 5.59 -9.18
N PHE A 115 -1.96 6.10 -7.99
CA PHE A 115 -1.01 7.20 -7.81
C PHE A 115 0.46 6.75 -7.86
N TYR A 116 0.78 5.62 -7.24
CA TYR A 116 2.15 5.17 -7.00
C TYR A 116 2.47 3.83 -7.64
N GLY A 117 1.48 3.11 -8.14
CA GLY A 117 1.66 1.76 -8.66
C GLY A 117 1.74 0.68 -7.58
N TYR A 118 1.44 1.00 -6.32
CA TYR A 118 1.55 0.10 -5.16
C TYR A 118 0.31 0.13 -4.27
N ASP A 119 0.14 -0.89 -3.45
CA ASP A 119 -1.08 -1.13 -2.67
C ASP A 119 -0.86 -0.99 -1.16
N VAL A 120 0.28 -1.49 -0.66
CA VAL A 120 0.68 -1.42 0.76
C VAL A 120 1.98 -0.64 0.87
N PHE A 121 2.11 0.17 1.92
CA PHE A 121 3.22 1.11 2.07
C PHE A 121 3.87 0.97 3.44
N ILE A 122 5.20 0.96 3.46
CA ILE A 122 6.04 0.95 4.67
C ILE A 122 6.84 2.26 4.68
N SER A 123 6.86 2.97 5.81
CA SER A 123 7.69 4.16 5.94
C SER A 123 9.17 3.76 5.93
N ALA A 124 10.01 4.52 5.24
CA ALA A 124 11.46 4.31 5.27
C ALA A 124 12.03 4.45 6.69
N SER A 125 11.37 5.23 7.56
CA SER A 125 11.73 5.36 8.99
C SER A 125 11.56 4.08 9.79
N ASP A 126 10.77 3.12 9.29
CA ASP A 126 10.47 1.86 9.98
C ASP A 126 11.46 0.76 9.59
N LEU A 127 12.40 1.05 8.69
CA LEU A 127 13.39 0.09 8.19
C LEU A 127 14.63 0.08 9.08
N ASP A 128 15.28 -1.09 9.14
CA ASP A 128 16.55 -1.29 9.83
C ASP A 128 17.78 -0.91 8.97
N ARG A 129 17.53 -0.41 7.76
CA ARG A 129 18.53 -0.11 6.72
C ARG A 129 17.98 0.90 5.70
N GLU A 130 18.86 1.37 4.83
CA GLU A 130 18.49 2.28 3.75
C GLU A 130 17.45 1.65 2.79
N ALA A 131 16.57 2.50 2.26
CA ALA A 131 15.44 2.08 1.42
C ALA A 131 15.87 1.24 0.20
N ASP A 132 16.97 1.62 -0.46
CA ASP A 132 17.51 0.90 -1.61
C ASP A 132 18.03 -0.49 -1.24
N GLU A 133 18.73 -0.61 -0.12
CA GLU A 133 19.24 -1.89 0.38
C GLU A 133 18.09 -2.83 0.76
N PHE A 134 17.06 -2.28 1.42
CA PHE A 134 15.86 -3.00 1.78
C PHE A 134 15.14 -3.53 0.54
N VAL A 135 14.90 -2.67 -0.47
CA VAL A 135 14.25 -3.09 -1.72
C VAL A 135 15.11 -4.12 -2.46
N GLY A 136 16.42 -3.92 -2.53
CA GLY A 136 17.36 -4.86 -3.15
C GLY A 136 17.29 -6.25 -2.51
N LEU A 137 17.33 -6.31 -1.17
CA LEU A 137 17.20 -7.56 -0.43
C LEU A 137 15.82 -8.21 -0.64
N THR A 138 14.76 -7.43 -0.53
CA THR A 138 13.38 -7.92 -0.61
C THR A 138 13.06 -8.45 -2.02
N ARG A 139 13.61 -7.83 -3.07
CA ARG A 139 13.51 -8.34 -4.45
C ARG A 139 14.21 -9.67 -4.65
N ARG A 140 15.36 -9.91 -3.99
CA ARG A 140 16.03 -11.22 -4.03
C ARG A 140 15.16 -12.31 -3.39
N TYR A 141 14.56 -12.03 -2.23
CA TYR A 141 13.62 -12.96 -1.60
C TYR A 141 12.37 -13.20 -2.46
N LEU A 142 11.85 -12.14 -3.12
CA LEU A 142 10.72 -12.28 -4.04
C LEU A 142 11.06 -13.16 -5.24
N ALA A 143 12.25 -13.00 -5.83
CA ALA A 143 12.71 -13.82 -6.95
C ALA A 143 12.97 -15.29 -6.56
N ALA A 144 13.36 -15.54 -5.30
CA ALA A 144 13.57 -16.88 -4.76
C ALA A 144 12.28 -17.55 -4.26
N ALA A 145 11.16 -16.82 -4.16
CA ALA A 145 9.88 -17.40 -3.75
C ALA A 145 9.34 -18.26 -4.89
N GLU A 146 9.07 -19.54 -4.61
CA GLU A 146 8.58 -20.50 -5.62
C GLU A 146 7.30 -19.97 -6.31
N PRO A 147 7.28 -19.90 -7.66
CA PRO A 147 6.04 -19.79 -8.40
C PRO A 147 5.26 -21.10 -8.26
N GLU A 148 3.92 -21.02 -8.16
CA GLU A 148 3.06 -22.22 -8.26
C GLU A 148 3.18 -22.88 -9.63
#